data_AF-A0A550CKT9-F1
#
_entry.id   AF-A0A550CKT9-F1
#
_cell.length_a   1.000
_cell.length_b   1.000
_cell.length_c   1.000
_cell.angle_alpha   90.00
_cell.angle_beta   90.00
_cell.angle_gamma   90.00
#
_symmetry.space_group_name_H-M   'P 1'
#
loop_
_entity.id
_entity.type
_entity.pdbx_description
1 polymer ?
#
loop_
_entity_poly.entity_id
_entity_poly.type
_entity_poly.pdbx_seq_one_letter_code
_entity_poly.pdbx_strand_id
1 'polypeptide(L)' 'MCFTAVMYRQYVCNHLQAYERHTADCNRTNCAISHSHSGSDHDCRAICDQRLMPQRDLVTEASRYRCDTCLARQ' A
#
# COMPACT_ATOMS: atom_id res chain seq x y z
N MET A 1 -1.06 4.00 12.75
CA MET A 1 -0.25 2.90 12.21
C MET A 1 -0.07 3.06 10.73
N CYS A 2 1.17 3.21 10.29
CA CYS A 2 1.51 3.36 8.89
C CYS A 2 1.21 2.03 8.17
N PHE A 3 0.70 2.07 6.93
CA PHE A 3 0.29 0.88 6.19
C PHE A 3 0.74 0.93 4.74
N THR A 4 0.90 -0.24 4.14
CA THR A 4 1.12 -0.37 2.70
C THR A 4 -0.23 -0.59 2.03
N ALA A 5 -0.60 0.28 1.11
CA ALA A 5 -1.71 0.06 0.20
C ALA A 5 -1.17 -0.50 -1.11
N VAL A 6 -1.73 -1.60 -1.59
CA VAL A 6 -1.44 -2.13 -2.93
C VAL A 6 -2.69 -1.97 -3.77
N MET A 7 -2.55 -1.26 -4.88
CA MET A 7 -3.64 -0.99 -5.80
C MET A 7 -3.66 -2.06 -6.89
N TYR A 8 -4.83 -2.65 -7.06
CA TYR A 8 -5.10 -3.70 -8.03
C TYR A 8 -6.05 -3.20 -9.11
N ARG A 9 -5.76 -3.61 -10.33
CA ARG A 9 -6.66 -3.55 -11.47
C ARG A 9 -7.33 -4.89 -11.65
N GLN A 10 -8.65 -4.90 -11.77
CA GLN A 10 -9.43 -6.09 -12.11
C GLN A 10 -9.71 -6.14 -13.61
N TYR A 11 -9.38 -7.25 -14.26
CA TYR A 11 -9.66 -7.49 -15.68
C TYR A 11 -10.95 -8.28 -15.91
N VAL A 12 -11.49 -8.29 -17.13
CA VAL A 12 -12.72 -9.07 -17.47
C VAL A 12 -12.54 -10.57 -17.31
N CYS A 13 -11.30 -11.07 -17.28
CA CYS A 13 -10.98 -12.46 -16.98
C CYS A 13 -10.94 -12.75 -15.46
N ASN A 14 -11.42 -11.83 -14.61
CA ASN A 14 -11.39 -11.88 -13.14
C ASN A 14 -9.99 -11.97 -12.50
N HIS A 15 -8.94 -11.71 -13.27
CA HIS A 15 -7.60 -11.60 -12.71
C HIS A 15 -7.40 -10.21 -12.09
N LEU A 16 -6.75 -10.20 -10.92
CA LEU A 16 -6.26 -9.00 -10.26
C LEU A 16 -4.77 -8.85 -10.55
N GLN A 17 -4.35 -7.65 -10.94
CA GLN A 17 -2.94 -7.33 -11.12
C GLN A 17 -2.60 -6.09 -10.31
N ALA A 18 -1.61 -6.21 -9.43
CA ALA A 18 -1.05 -5.08 -8.72
C ALA A 18 -0.35 -4.17 -9.73
N TYR A 19 -0.66 -2.87 -9.70
CA TYR A 19 -0.01 -1.89 -10.57
C TYR A 19 0.65 -0.75 -9.78
N GLU A 20 0.26 -0.54 -8.53
CA GLU A 20 0.84 0.51 -7.70
C GLU A 20 0.92 0.11 -6.23
N ARG A 21 1.91 0.64 -5.52
CA ARG A 21 2.10 0.44 -4.09
C ARG A 21 2.41 1.78 -3.43
N HIS A 22 1.61 2.12 -2.43
CA HIS A 22 1.76 3.33 -1.62
C HIS A 22 2.03 2.98 -0.18
N THR A 23 2.89 3.74 0.47
CA THR A 23 2.98 3.76 1.93
C THR A 23 2.22 4.98 2.43
N ALA A 24 1.18 4.75 3.21
CA ALA A 24 0.35 5.80 3.76
C ALA A 24 0.80 6.13 5.18
N ASP A 25 0.97 7.42 5.44
CA ASP A 25 1.12 7.92 6.80
C ASP A 25 -0.19 7.77 7.58
N CYS A 26 -0.04 7.53 8.88
CA CYS A 26 -1.15 7.28 9.76
C CYS A 26 -1.54 8.45 10.67
N ASN A 27 -0.88 9.59 10.47
CA ASN A 27 -1.01 10.83 11.22
C ASN A 27 -0.81 10.68 12.73
N ARG A 28 -0.07 9.67 13.19
CA ARG A 28 0.35 9.58 14.60
C ARG A 28 1.67 10.33 14.79
N THR A 29 1.78 11.05 15.90
CA THR A 29 2.99 11.83 16.25
C THR A 29 4.24 10.95 16.41
N ASN A 30 4.06 9.67 16.74
CA ASN A 30 5.15 8.70 16.91
C ASN A 30 5.37 7.76 15.70
N CYS A 31 4.80 8.01 14.52
CA CYS A 31 5.16 7.22 13.33
C CYS A 31 6.42 7.79 12.64
N ALA A 32 7.34 6.91 12.22
CA ALA A 32 8.60 7.32 11.59
C ALA A 32 8.46 7.93 10.18
N ILE A 33 7.27 7.90 9.57
CA ILE A 33 6.99 8.56 8.27
C ILE A 33 5.94 9.68 8.39
N SER A 34 5.56 10.05 9.61
CA SER A 34 4.55 11.07 9.86
C SER A 34 5.09 12.46 9.61
N HIS A 35 4.30 13.28 8.91
CA HIS A 35 4.60 14.71 8.77
C HIS A 35 4.44 15.47 10.10
N SER A 36 3.77 14.86 11.09
CA SER A 36 3.59 15.40 12.44
C SER A 36 4.65 14.89 13.43
N HIS A 37 5.73 14.28 12.93
CA HIS A 37 6.87 13.83 13.73
C HIS A 37 7.65 15.02 14.28
N SER A 38 7.95 15.01 15.57
CA SER A 38 8.79 16.06 16.15
C SER A 38 10.24 15.83 15.71
N GLY A 39 10.83 16.79 15.00
CA GLY A 39 12.23 16.75 14.55
C GLY A 39 13.27 16.81 15.67
N SER A 40 12.86 16.71 16.93
CA SER A 40 13.74 16.56 18.09
C SER A 40 14.39 15.18 18.07
N ASP A 41 15.66 15.12 18.45
CA ASP A 41 16.42 13.87 18.47
C ASP A 41 15.80 12.83 19.42
N HIS A 42 15.61 11.60 18.95
CA HIS A 42 15.08 10.48 19.74
C HIS A 42 15.38 9.12 19.09
N ASP A 43 15.34 8.07 19.90
CA ASP A 43 15.41 6.70 19.40
C ASP A 43 14.05 6.25 18.83
N CYS A 44 13.92 6.32 17.52
CA CYS A 44 12.74 5.84 16.80
C CYS A 44 12.40 4.37 17.14
N ARG A 45 13.38 3.51 17.41
CA ARG A 45 13.11 2.09 17.72
C ARG A 45 12.47 1.92 19.10
N ALA A 46 12.77 2.83 20.02
CA ALA A 46 12.24 2.82 21.38
C ALA A 46 10.88 3.53 21.49
N ILE A 47 10.65 4.59 20.71
CA ILE A 47 9.43 5.42 20.84
C ILE A 47 8.43 5.27 19.70
N CYS A 48 8.85 4.81 18.53
CA CYS A 48 7.94 4.57 17.43
C CYS A 48 7.23 3.24 17.64
N ASP A 49 5.91 3.30 17.78
CA ASP A 49 5.03 2.14 17.89
C ASP A 49 4.79 1.48 16.50
N GLN A 50 5.79 1.58 15.61
CA GLN A 50 5.72 1.13 14.22
C GLN A 50 5.67 -0.39 14.16
N ARG A 51 4.47 -0.94 14.27
CA ARG A 51 4.08 -2.13 13.53
C ARG A 51 3.37 -1.65 12.28
N LEU A 52 3.91 -1.99 11.11
CA LEU A 52 3.17 -1.81 9.86
C LEU A 52 1.85 -2.57 10.03
N MET A 53 0.74 -1.85 9.84
CA MET A 53 -0.54 -2.54 9.74
C MET A 53 -0.49 -3.52 8.58
N PRO A 54 -1.33 -4.58 8.61
CA PRO A 54 -1.46 -5.47 7.49
C PRO A 54 -1.63 -4.69 6.19
N GLN A 55 -0.99 -5.19 5.12
CA GLN A 55 -1.15 -4.64 3.78
C GLN A 55 -2.64 -4.52 3.46
N ARG A 56 -3.03 -3.39 2.88
CA ARG A 56 -4.39 -3.16 2.41
C ARG A 56 -4.41 -3.30 0.90
N ASP A 57 -5.11 -4.32 0.44
CA ASP A 57 -5.33 -4.54 -0.99
C ASP A 57 -6.58 -3.76 -1.41
N LEU A 58 -6.42 -2.90 -2.40
CA LEU A 58 -7.48 -2.04 -2.91
C LEU A 58 -7.69 -2.33 -4.39
N VAL A 59 -8.90 -2.78 -4.76
CA VAL A 59 -9.28 -2.85 -6.17
C VAL A 59 -9.82 -1.48 -6.57
N THR A 60 -9.04 -0.77 -7.37
CA THR A 60 -9.27 0.66 -7.66
C THR A 60 -9.56 0.93 -9.12
N GLU A 61 -9.25 -0.02 -9.99
CA GLU A 61 -9.48 0.11 -11.43
C GLU A 61 -10.12 -1.16 -12.00
N ALA A 62 -11.09 -0.98 -12.90
CA ALA A 62 -11.68 -2.05 -13.70
C ALA A 62 -11.27 -1.88 -15.16
N SER A 63 -10.67 -2.92 -15.73
CA SER A 63 -10.27 -2.98 -17.14
C SER A 63 -11.21 -3.87 -17.94
N ARG A 64 -11.64 -3.37 -19.10
CA ARG A 64 -12.43 -4.13 -20.08
C ARG A 64 -11.62 -5.14 -20.90
N TYR A 65 -10.30 -5.15 -20.74
CA TYR A 65 -9.39 -6.02 -21.47
C TYR A 65 -9.10 -7.31 -20.68
N ARG A 66 -8.61 -8.34 -21.36
CA ARG A 66 -8.01 -9.52 -20.69
C ARG A 66 -6.60 -9.16 -20.21
N CYS A 67 -6.14 -9.78 -19.13
CA CYS A 67 -4.76 -9.59 -18.69
C CYS A 67 -3.77 -10.28 -19.63
N ASP A 68 -2.50 -9.88 -19.57
CA ASP A 68 -1.42 -10.41 -20.42
C ASP A 68 -1.26 -11.93 -20.28
N THR A 69 -1.45 -12.47 -19.07
CA THR A 69 -1.41 -13.93 -18.83
C THR A 69 -2.49 -14.69 -19.60
N CYS A 70 -3.70 -14.12 -19.72
CA CYS A 70 -4.78 -14.71 -20.52
C CYS A 70 -4.59 -14.50 -22.02
N LEU A 71 -3.94 -13.40 -22.41
CA LEU A 71 -3.60 -13.14 -23.80
C LEU A 71 -2.50 -14.11 -24.29
N ALA A 72 -1.50 -14.40 -23.46
CA ALA A 72 -0.38 -15.29 -23.79
C ALA A 72 -0.73 -16.79 -23.81
N ARG A 73 -1.94 -17.19 -23.39
CA ARG A 73 -2.41 -18.59 -23.38
C ARG A 73 -3.33 -18.95 -24.56
N GLN A 74 -3.40 -18.08 -25.57
CA GLN A 74 -4.12 -18.30 -26.83
C GLN A 74 -3.12 -18.73 -27.91
#